data_AF-A0A7R9TL04-F1
#
_entry.id   AF-A0A7R9TL04-F1
#
_cell.length_a   1.000
_cell.length_b   1.000
_cell.length_c   1.000
_cell.angle_alpha   90.00
_cell.angle_beta   90.00
_cell.angle_gamma   90.00
#
_symmetry.space_group_name_H-M   'P 1'
#
loop_
_entity.id
_entity.type
_entity.pdbx_description
1 polymer ?
#
loop_
_entity_poly.entity_id
_entity_poly.type
_entity_poly.pdbx_seq_one_letter_code
_entity_poly.pdbx_strand_id
1 'polypeptide(L)'
;YFWGAVAPIETRADATKLDGDHAYSQACERLRTGARALLRGLRGRVGAFTQRAIAAVLDAGAPSQVVDIFSASLDASSEERLAVLECADPRRRVHLATELVERSLAAIEVSAGIQRKVEDSVTKSQKEYVLRQQLKAIRDELGEGGGEGDDDDELAPLERALDAALVKAPREARAAARRELRRLKRTPPQAPGYGASRTYLEWMAELPWGLTSQERRARRLAAAQSNDGGKGAAPDGGSGAGAGAAGGVGG
;
A
#
# COMPACT_ATOMS: atom_id res chain seq x y z
N TYR A 1 -14.92 32.01 27.66
CA TYR A 1 -14.98 31.91 29.13
C TYR A 1 -15.56 30.56 29.49
N PHE A 2 -14.71 29.54 29.64
CA PHE A 2 -15.13 28.21 30.10
C PHE A 2 -15.26 28.27 31.63
N TRP A 3 -16.49 28.35 32.14
CA TRP A 3 -16.81 28.15 33.55
C TRP A 3 -17.02 26.65 33.77
N GLY A 4 -15.93 25.88 33.73
CA GLY A 4 -15.92 24.54 34.31
C GLY A 4 -15.60 24.69 35.79
N ALA A 5 -16.48 24.24 36.68
CA ALA A 5 -16.23 24.22 38.12
C ALA A 5 -15.15 23.18 38.43
N VAL A 6 -13.89 23.53 38.18
CA VAL A 6 -12.75 22.71 38.58
C VAL A 6 -12.75 22.70 40.11
N ALA A 7 -13.09 21.55 40.69
CA ALA A 7 -13.05 21.36 42.13
C ALA A 7 -11.65 21.79 42.66
N PRO A 8 -11.59 22.62 43.73
CA PRO A 8 -10.31 23.01 44.31
C PRO A 8 -9.48 21.79 44.65
N ILE A 9 -8.16 21.83 44.41
CA ILE A 9 -7.21 20.74 44.68
C ILE A 9 -7.37 20.20 46.12
N GLU A 10 -7.79 21.05 47.04
CA GLU A 10 -8.01 20.78 48.48
C GLU A 10 -9.24 19.89 48.78
N THR A 11 -10.18 19.72 47.85
CA THR A 11 -11.38 18.87 48.03
C THR A 11 -11.22 17.43 47.52
N ARG A 12 -10.09 17.11 46.87
CA ARG A 12 -9.77 15.74 46.47
C ARG A 12 -9.53 14.93 47.75
N ALA A 13 -10.32 13.88 47.96
CA ALA A 13 -10.16 13.00 49.11
C ALA A 13 -8.69 12.59 49.25
N ASP A 14 -8.11 12.81 50.43
CA ASP A 14 -6.69 12.55 50.69
C ASP A 14 -6.33 11.13 50.25
N ALA A 15 -5.53 11.00 49.20
CA ALA A 15 -5.08 9.70 48.71
C ALA A 15 -4.35 8.88 49.79
N THR A 16 -3.79 9.57 50.80
CA THR A 16 -3.15 8.98 51.98
C THR A 16 -4.11 8.18 52.87
N LYS A 17 -5.43 8.39 52.77
CA LYS A 17 -6.44 7.59 53.50
C LYS A 17 -6.76 6.25 52.84
N LEU A 18 -6.28 6.01 51.61
CA LEU A 18 -6.59 4.82 50.80
C LEU A 18 -5.39 3.89 50.57
N ASP A 19 -4.22 4.21 51.12
CA ASP A 19 -2.99 3.41 50.99
C ASP A 19 -3.10 1.99 51.58
N GLY A 20 -4.16 1.70 52.35
CA GLY A 20 -4.45 0.36 52.90
C GLY A 20 -5.29 -0.55 52.00
N ASP A 21 -5.83 -0.07 50.88
CA ASP A 21 -6.67 -0.90 50.00
C ASP A 21 -5.84 -1.59 48.90
N HIS A 22 -5.90 -2.93 48.89
CA HIS A 22 -5.19 -3.76 47.91
C HIS A 22 -5.65 -3.50 46.47
N ALA A 23 -6.94 -3.22 46.24
CA ALA A 23 -7.46 -2.95 44.90
C ALA A 23 -6.94 -1.62 44.34
N TYR A 24 -6.83 -0.60 45.21
CA TYR A 24 -6.33 0.72 44.81
C TYR A 24 -4.82 0.70 44.54
N SER A 25 -4.04 0.01 45.38
CA SER A 25 -2.59 -0.17 45.15
C SER A 25 -2.30 -0.94 43.87
N GLN A 26 -3.07 -2.00 43.55
CA GLN A 26 -2.96 -2.69 42.26
C GLN A 26 -3.26 -1.77 41.06
N ALA A 27 -4.30 -0.93 41.15
CA ALA A 27 -4.63 0.02 40.09
C ALA A 27 -3.51 1.05 39.87
N CYS A 28 -2.91 1.55 40.96
CA CYS A 28 -1.76 2.45 40.89
C CYS A 28 -0.54 1.78 40.25
N GLU A 29 -0.25 0.52 40.57
CA GLU A 29 0.84 -0.22 39.93
C GLU A 29 0.59 -0.50 38.45
N ARG A 30 -0.65 -0.80 38.05
CA ARG A 30 -1.02 -0.90 36.63
C ARG A 30 -0.78 0.42 35.90
N LEU A 31 -1.20 1.54 36.48
CA LEU A 31 -0.92 2.87 35.93
C LEU A 31 0.60 3.09 35.80
N ARG A 32 1.39 2.81 36.85
CA ARG A 32 2.85 2.99 36.83
C ARG A 32 3.52 2.12 35.78
N THR A 33 3.13 0.86 35.65
CA THR A 33 3.70 -0.05 34.65
C THR A 33 3.37 0.40 33.22
N GLY A 34 2.12 0.79 32.96
CA GLY A 34 1.70 1.37 31.68
C GLY A 34 2.42 2.68 31.37
N ALA A 35 2.53 3.58 32.35
CA ALA A 35 3.24 4.85 32.26
C ALA A 35 4.73 4.66 31.91
N ARG A 36 5.41 3.69 32.54
CA ARG A 36 6.80 3.33 32.21
C ARG A 36 6.93 2.78 30.80
N ALA A 37 5.98 1.95 30.35
CA ALA A 37 5.98 1.43 28.98
C ALA A 37 5.80 2.57 27.96
N LEU A 38 4.92 3.53 28.24
CA LEU A 38 4.72 4.71 27.42
C LEU A 38 5.97 5.59 27.36
N LEU A 39 6.63 5.86 28.49
CA LEU A 39 7.89 6.61 28.52
C LEU A 39 8.99 5.94 27.69
N ARG A 40 9.07 4.59 27.73
CA ARG A 40 9.99 3.84 26.86
C ARG A 40 9.63 3.97 25.39
N GLY A 41 8.34 3.95 25.03
CA GLY A 41 7.86 4.18 23.66
C GLY A 41 8.13 5.59 23.14
N LEU A 42 8.20 6.58 24.03
CA LEU A 42 8.56 7.97 23.71
C LEU A 42 10.07 8.25 23.74
N ARG A 43 10.91 7.23 23.95
CA ARG A 43 12.37 7.34 23.93
C ARG A 43 12.83 7.94 22.59
N GLY A 44 13.49 9.10 22.66
CA GLY A 44 13.97 9.85 21.49
C GLY A 44 13.06 11.00 21.03
N ARG A 45 11.78 11.04 21.41
CA ARG A 45 10.89 12.19 21.16
C ARG A 45 10.94 13.22 22.29
N VAL A 46 11.15 12.76 23.51
CA VAL A 46 11.24 13.58 24.71
C VAL A 46 12.70 13.64 25.17
N GLY A 47 13.17 14.82 25.61
CA GLY A 47 14.54 15.02 26.06
C GLY A 47 14.94 14.11 27.22
N ALA A 48 16.20 13.68 27.27
CA ALA A 48 16.69 12.72 28.27
C ALA A 48 16.51 13.22 29.72
N PHE A 49 16.62 14.53 29.93
CA PHE A 49 16.41 15.16 31.24
C PHE A 49 14.95 15.02 31.71
N THR A 50 13.98 15.38 30.86
CA THR A 50 12.55 15.30 31.20
C THR A 50 12.10 13.86 31.38
N GLN A 51 12.62 12.92 30.59
CA GLN A 51 12.37 11.48 30.80
C GLN A 51 12.83 11.00 32.17
N ARG A 52 14.05 11.38 32.58
CA ARG A 52 14.59 11.00 33.89
C ARG A 52 13.81 11.64 35.03
N ALA A 53 13.37 12.88 34.87
CA ALA A 53 12.53 13.56 35.85
C ALA A 53 11.17 12.85 36.03
N ILE A 54 10.48 12.50 34.93
CA ILE A 54 9.20 11.78 35.00
C ILE A 54 9.39 10.38 35.59
N ALA A 55 10.46 9.68 35.24
CA ALA A 55 10.78 8.37 35.82
C ALA A 55 10.99 8.45 37.34
N ALA A 56 11.70 9.46 37.83
CA ALA A 56 11.88 9.68 39.27
C ALA A 56 10.53 9.90 40.00
N VAL A 57 9.60 10.63 39.38
CA VAL A 57 8.26 10.84 39.94
C VAL A 57 7.42 9.56 39.88
N LEU A 58 7.59 8.69 38.88
CA LEU A 58 6.91 7.40 38.85
C LEU A 58 7.34 6.47 39.99
N ASP A 59 8.61 6.55 40.39
CA ASP A 59 9.19 5.67 41.41
C ASP A 59 8.93 6.16 42.83
N ALA A 60 9.01 7.47 43.07
CA ALA A 60 8.91 8.06 44.42
C ALA A 60 7.64 8.92 44.64
N GLY A 61 6.90 9.23 43.58
CA GLY A 61 5.76 10.15 43.63
C GLY A 61 4.47 9.50 44.13
N ALA A 62 3.64 10.33 44.74
CA ALA A 62 2.29 9.94 45.13
C ALA A 62 1.47 9.58 43.87
N PRO A 63 0.56 8.58 43.93
CA PRO A 63 -0.26 8.18 42.78
C PRO A 63 -1.01 9.34 42.13
N SER A 64 -1.45 10.30 42.96
CA SER A 64 -2.10 11.53 42.50
C SER A 64 -1.23 12.38 41.58
N GLN A 65 0.04 12.57 41.94
CA GLN A 65 0.99 13.35 41.15
C GLN A 65 1.32 12.67 39.83
N VAL A 66 1.41 11.33 39.83
CA VAL A 66 1.59 10.54 38.61
C VAL A 66 0.42 10.78 37.66
N VAL A 67 -0.81 10.70 38.15
CA VAL A 67 -2.00 10.97 37.31
C VAL A 67 -1.97 12.39 36.73
N ASP A 68 -1.68 13.40 37.56
CA ASP A 68 -1.68 14.79 37.10
C ASP A 68 -0.61 15.03 36.01
N ILE A 69 0.62 14.51 36.20
CA ILE A 69 1.71 14.63 35.20
C ILE A 69 1.34 13.93 33.89
N PHE A 70 0.79 12.72 33.95
CA PHE A 70 0.41 11.99 32.73
C PHE A 70 -0.79 12.64 32.04
N SER A 71 -1.78 13.14 32.78
CA SER A 71 -2.91 13.86 32.18
C SER A 71 -2.49 15.13 31.43
N ALA A 72 -1.45 15.82 31.91
CA ALA A 72 -0.87 17.00 31.26
C ALA A 72 0.05 16.64 30.08
N SER A 73 0.73 15.50 30.15
CA SER A 73 1.74 15.10 29.16
C SER A 73 1.16 14.31 27.98
N LEU A 74 0.02 13.64 28.17
CA LEU A 74 -0.64 12.85 27.13
C LEU A 74 -1.42 13.74 26.17
N ASP A 75 -1.45 13.33 24.91
CA ASP A 75 -2.27 13.96 23.88
C ASP A 75 -3.70 13.42 23.96
N ALA A 76 -4.46 13.94 24.93
CA ALA A 76 -5.86 13.62 25.16
C ALA A 76 -6.74 14.81 24.76
N SER A 77 -8.01 14.54 24.46
CA SER A 77 -8.97 15.62 24.21
C SER A 77 -9.14 16.50 25.46
N SER A 78 -9.50 17.77 25.27
CA SER A 78 -9.75 18.69 26.39
C SER A 78 -10.83 18.17 27.35
N GLU A 79 -11.82 17.46 26.82
CA GLU A 79 -12.91 16.84 27.60
C GLU A 79 -12.38 15.72 28.50
N GLU A 80 -11.51 14.85 27.99
CA GLU A 80 -10.90 13.77 28.78
C GLU A 80 -9.98 14.29 29.86
N ARG A 81 -9.17 15.32 29.56
CA ARG A 81 -8.33 15.98 30.57
C ARG A 81 -9.18 16.59 31.68
N LEU A 82 -10.29 17.25 31.31
CA LEU A 82 -11.21 17.83 32.27
C LEU A 82 -11.90 16.73 33.12
N ALA A 83 -12.33 15.63 32.51
CA ALA A 83 -12.95 14.51 33.22
C ALA A 83 -12.03 13.88 34.28
N VAL A 84 -10.72 13.77 34.00
CA VAL A 84 -9.73 13.34 34.99
C VAL A 84 -9.58 14.36 36.10
N LEU A 85 -9.56 15.66 35.78
CA LEU A 85 -9.37 16.73 36.77
C LEU A 85 -10.58 16.95 37.68
N GLU A 86 -11.79 16.81 37.16
CA GLU A 86 -13.07 16.94 37.89
C GLU A 86 -13.35 15.73 38.81
N CYS A 87 -12.68 14.60 38.59
CA CYS A 87 -12.90 13.40 39.38
C CYS A 87 -12.34 13.56 40.81
N ALA A 88 -13.24 13.70 41.78
CA ALA A 88 -12.90 13.80 43.21
C ALA A 88 -12.50 12.45 43.83
N ASP A 89 -13.01 11.33 43.30
CA ASP A 89 -12.65 9.99 43.77
C ASP A 89 -11.31 9.53 43.18
N PRO A 90 -10.27 9.32 44.01
CA PRO A 90 -8.94 8.91 43.53
C PRO A 90 -8.95 7.55 42.83
N ARG A 91 -9.84 6.60 43.19
CA ARG A 91 -9.89 5.28 42.52
C ARG A 91 -10.32 5.42 41.08
N ARG A 92 -11.44 6.11 40.88
CA ARG A 92 -11.98 6.38 39.55
C ARG A 92 -11.02 7.24 38.73
N ARG A 93 -10.33 8.19 39.36
CA ARG A 93 -9.33 9.03 38.70
C ARG A 93 -8.13 8.23 38.17
N VAL A 94 -7.59 7.31 38.98
CA VAL A 94 -6.51 6.42 38.54
C VAL A 94 -6.98 5.53 37.39
N HIS A 95 -8.20 4.99 37.45
CA HIS A 95 -8.74 4.15 36.38
C HIS A 95 -8.85 4.89 35.04
N LEU A 96 -9.42 6.11 35.05
CA LEU A 96 -9.51 6.95 33.85
C LEU A 96 -8.12 7.28 33.30
N ALA A 97 -7.15 7.57 34.17
CA ALA A 97 -5.78 7.82 33.75
C ALA A 97 -5.13 6.57 33.13
N THR A 98 -5.40 5.37 33.67
CA THR A 98 -4.90 4.11 33.11
C THR A 98 -5.43 3.89 31.70
N GLU A 99 -6.73 4.11 31.46
CA GLU A 99 -7.33 3.96 30.12
C GLU A 99 -6.69 4.91 29.10
N LEU A 100 -6.43 6.16 29.49
CA LEU A 100 -5.75 7.14 28.62
C LEU A 100 -4.32 6.73 28.28
N VAL A 101 -3.59 6.21 29.27
CA VAL A 101 -2.21 5.70 29.08
C VAL A 101 -2.20 4.49 28.15
N GLU A 102 -3.11 3.53 28.35
CA GLU A 102 -3.21 2.32 27.53
C GLU A 102 -3.55 2.65 26.07
N ARG A 103 -4.51 3.54 25.84
CA ARG A 103 -4.86 4.01 24.49
C ARG A 103 -3.68 4.68 23.80
N SER A 104 -2.97 5.54 24.52
CA SER A 104 -1.79 6.24 24.00
C SER A 104 -0.66 5.27 23.66
N LEU A 105 -0.47 4.23 24.49
CA LEU A 105 0.51 3.18 24.26
C LEU A 105 0.18 2.39 22.98
N ALA A 106 -1.08 1.98 22.80
CA ALA A 106 -1.51 1.29 21.58
C ALA A 106 -1.25 2.12 20.31
N ALA A 107 -1.51 3.43 20.36
CA ALA A 107 -1.22 4.33 19.24
C ALA A 107 0.28 4.41 18.91
N ILE A 108 1.15 4.44 19.94
CA ILE A 108 2.60 4.43 19.76
C ILE A 108 3.07 3.11 19.15
N GLU A 109 2.56 1.98 19.60
CA GLU A 109 2.92 0.65 19.07
C GLU A 109 2.54 0.48 17.60
N VAL A 110 1.33 0.90 17.22
CA VAL A 110 0.89 0.89 15.82
C VAL A 110 1.81 1.77 14.97
N SER A 111 2.09 2.99 15.44
CA SER A 111 2.99 3.92 14.73
C SER A 111 4.40 3.36 14.55
N ALA A 112 4.94 2.73 15.59
CA ALA A 112 6.25 2.07 15.54
C ALA A 112 6.25 0.86 14.58
N GLY A 113 5.17 0.10 14.54
CA GLY A 113 5.00 -1.02 13.60
C GLY A 113 4.97 -0.55 12.14
N ILE A 114 4.29 0.56 11.85
CA ILE A 114 4.27 1.17 10.52
C ILE A 114 5.68 1.65 10.14
N GLN A 115 6.36 2.36 11.04
CA GLN A 115 7.70 2.87 10.80
C GLN A 115 8.69 1.75 10.44
N ARG A 116 8.67 0.63 11.18
CA ARG A 116 9.51 -0.54 10.88
C ARG A 116 9.22 -1.13 9.50
N LYS A 117 7.93 -1.29 9.14
CA LYS A 117 7.55 -1.80 7.81
C LYS A 117 8.06 -0.89 6.69
N VAL A 118 8.00 0.43 6.88
CA VAL A 118 8.54 1.39 5.92
C VAL A 118 10.05 1.26 5.82
N GLU A 119 10.77 1.19 6.93
CA GLU A 119 12.23 1.01 6.97
C GLU A 119 12.67 -0.30 6.30
N ASP A 120 11.97 -1.41 6.55
CA ASP A 120 12.23 -2.71 5.92
C ASP A 120 12.04 -2.64 4.40
N SER A 121 10.97 -1.97 3.95
CA SER A 121 10.69 -1.79 2.51
C SER A 121 11.77 -0.95 1.83
N VAL A 122 12.19 0.16 2.44
CA VAL A 122 13.25 1.03 1.92
C VAL A 122 14.57 0.28 1.88
N THR A 123 14.92 -0.46 2.93
CA THR A 123 16.15 -1.25 2.99
C THR A 123 16.18 -2.32 1.90
N LYS A 124 15.06 -3.00 1.66
CA LYS A 124 14.93 -3.98 0.58
C LYS A 124 15.12 -3.32 -0.79
N SER A 125 14.44 -2.21 -1.05
CA SER A 125 14.58 -1.47 -2.31
C SER A 125 15.99 -0.93 -2.54
N GLN A 126 16.67 -0.44 -1.49
CA GLN A 126 18.06 0.00 -1.57
C GLN A 126 18.99 -1.17 -1.91
N LYS A 127 18.84 -2.32 -1.25
CA LYS A 127 19.62 -3.54 -1.55
C LYS A 127 19.41 -3.98 -2.99
N GLU A 128 18.16 -4.05 -3.45
CA GLU A 128 17.82 -4.43 -4.82
C GLU A 128 18.41 -3.46 -5.85
N TYR A 129 18.36 -2.14 -5.57
CA TYR A 129 18.97 -1.13 -6.42
C TYR A 129 20.50 -1.33 -6.53
N VAL A 130 21.18 -1.54 -5.41
CA VAL A 130 22.63 -1.79 -5.39
C VAL A 130 22.97 -3.07 -6.17
N LEU A 131 22.23 -4.16 -5.96
CA LEU A 131 22.43 -5.42 -6.69
C LEU A 131 22.22 -5.24 -8.20
N ARG A 132 21.22 -4.47 -8.64
CA ARG A 132 21.01 -4.16 -10.06
C ARG A 132 22.16 -3.34 -10.65
N GLN A 133 22.70 -2.37 -9.91
CA GLN A 133 23.87 -1.62 -10.35
C GLN A 133 25.11 -2.51 -10.46
N GLN A 134 25.30 -3.43 -9.51
CA GLN A 134 26.38 -4.41 -9.55
C GLN A 134 26.25 -5.35 -10.75
N LEU A 135 25.06 -5.89 -11.02
CA LEU A 135 24.80 -6.71 -12.21
C LEU A 135 25.07 -5.96 -13.51
N LYS A 136 24.69 -4.68 -13.57
CA LYS A 136 24.98 -3.84 -14.73
C LYS A 136 26.49 -3.68 -14.93
N ALA A 137 27.24 -3.38 -13.87
CA ALA A 137 28.69 -3.25 -13.94
C ALA A 137 29.36 -4.57 -14.38
N ILE A 138 28.90 -5.72 -13.87
CA ILE A 138 29.41 -7.05 -14.27
C ILE A 138 29.16 -7.31 -15.76
N ARG A 139 27.96 -7.01 -16.28
CA ARG A 139 27.63 -7.16 -17.72
C ARG A 139 28.47 -6.26 -18.61
N ASP A 140 28.71 -5.03 -18.17
CA ASP A 140 29.58 -4.08 -18.87
C ASP A 140 31.04 -4.61 -18.89
N GLU A 141 31.54 -5.18 -17.79
CA GLU A 141 32.89 -5.80 -17.69
C GLU A 141 33.04 -7.10 -18.50
N LEU A 142 31.99 -7.92 -18.59
CA LEU A 142 31.97 -9.16 -19.37
C LEU A 142 31.97 -8.92 -20.88
N GLY A 143 31.95 -7.67 -21.34
CA GLY A 143 31.89 -7.34 -22.77
C GLY A 143 30.53 -7.61 -23.41
N GLU A 144 29.53 -7.98 -22.61
CA GLU A 144 28.12 -8.03 -23.02
C GLU A 144 27.51 -6.62 -23.14
N GLY A 145 28.26 -5.57 -22.78
CA GLY A 145 27.90 -4.15 -22.92
C GLY A 145 27.65 -3.63 -24.35
N GLY A 146 27.57 -4.51 -25.35
CA GLY A 146 27.10 -4.21 -26.70
C GLY A 146 25.71 -4.80 -27.05
N GLY A 147 25.13 -5.62 -26.17
CA GLY A 147 23.85 -6.27 -26.40
C GLY A 147 22.79 -5.79 -25.42
N GLU A 148 21.83 -5.02 -25.93
CA GLU A 148 20.52 -4.70 -25.33
C GLU A 148 19.66 -5.96 -25.03
N GLY A 149 20.25 -7.09 -24.61
CA GLY A 149 19.83 -8.40 -25.11
C GLY A 149 19.04 -9.32 -24.19
N ASP A 150 19.22 -9.33 -22.86
CA ASP A 150 18.82 -10.56 -22.14
C ASP A 150 17.88 -10.40 -20.93
N ASP A 151 17.54 -9.18 -20.53
CA ASP A 151 16.53 -8.95 -19.46
C ASP A 151 15.28 -8.17 -19.90
N ASP A 152 15.22 -7.64 -21.13
CA ASP A 152 14.33 -6.50 -21.45
C ASP A 152 13.26 -6.73 -22.54
N ASP A 153 13.10 -7.95 -23.06
CA ASP A 153 12.24 -8.14 -24.24
C ASP A 153 10.73 -8.30 -23.93
N GLU A 154 10.24 -7.70 -22.85
CA GLU A 154 8.81 -7.35 -22.75
C GLU A 154 8.38 -6.40 -23.89
N LEU A 155 9.33 -5.62 -24.41
CA LEU A 155 9.11 -4.67 -25.50
C LEU A 155 9.33 -5.26 -26.90
N ALA A 156 10.10 -6.34 -27.08
CA ALA A 156 10.24 -7.02 -28.38
C ALA A 156 8.93 -7.35 -29.10
N PRO A 157 7.89 -7.92 -28.44
CA PRO A 157 6.64 -8.19 -29.14
C PRO A 157 6.01 -6.90 -29.69
N LEU A 158 6.11 -5.79 -28.94
CA LEU A 158 5.65 -4.48 -29.39
C LEU A 158 6.50 -3.94 -30.55
N GLU A 159 7.82 -4.11 -30.50
CA GLU A 159 8.71 -3.70 -31.60
C GLU A 159 8.41 -4.46 -32.89
N ARG A 160 8.24 -5.78 -32.81
CA ARG A 160 7.88 -6.61 -33.97
C ARG A 160 6.52 -6.22 -34.55
N ALA A 161 5.53 -5.96 -33.69
CA ALA A 161 4.20 -5.52 -34.10
C ALA A 161 4.25 -4.15 -34.80
N LEU A 162 5.03 -3.20 -34.25
CA LEU A 162 5.25 -1.89 -34.86
C LEU A 162 5.97 -2.00 -36.21
N ASP A 163 7.05 -2.76 -36.30
CA ASP A 163 7.78 -2.90 -37.56
C ASP A 163 6.92 -3.53 -38.66
N ALA A 164 6.07 -4.51 -38.33
CA ALA A 164 5.11 -5.10 -39.27
C ALA A 164 4.03 -4.11 -39.74
N ALA A 165 3.44 -3.35 -38.82
CA ALA A 165 2.38 -2.38 -39.14
C ALA A 165 2.92 -1.16 -39.91
N LEU A 166 4.10 -0.68 -39.53
CA LEU A 166 4.69 0.56 -40.04
C LEU A 166 5.30 0.44 -41.44
N VAL A 167 5.48 -0.77 -42.00
CA VAL A 167 5.95 -0.97 -43.39
C VAL A 167 5.10 -0.19 -44.38
N LYS A 168 3.77 -0.20 -44.18
CA LYS A 168 2.78 0.47 -45.04
C LYS A 168 2.43 1.88 -44.57
N ALA A 169 3.04 2.37 -43.49
CA ALA A 169 2.73 3.68 -42.92
C ALA A 169 3.47 4.83 -43.63
N PRO A 170 2.92 6.06 -43.60
CA PRO A 170 3.60 7.28 -44.02
C PRO A 170 4.92 7.49 -43.26
N ARG A 171 5.90 8.16 -43.89
CA ARG A 171 7.22 8.42 -43.28
C ARG A 171 7.13 9.13 -41.93
N GLU A 172 6.21 10.10 -41.80
CA GLU A 172 5.99 10.85 -40.57
C GLU A 172 5.54 9.97 -39.41
N ALA A 173 4.59 9.06 -39.66
CA ALA A 173 4.08 8.11 -38.67
C ALA A 173 5.18 7.16 -38.18
N ARG A 174 6.03 6.67 -39.09
CA ARG A 174 7.18 5.82 -38.70
C ARG A 174 8.20 6.58 -37.87
N ALA A 175 8.50 7.82 -38.23
CA ALA A 175 9.44 8.65 -37.50
C ALA A 175 8.93 8.95 -36.08
N ALA A 176 7.64 9.26 -35.93
CA ALA A 176 7.01 9.48 -34.63
C ALA A 176 7.01 8.22 -33.77
N ALA A 177 6.59 7.07 -34.31
CA ALA A 177 6.59 5.80 -33.58
C ALA A 177 8.00 5.38 -33.13
N ARG A 178 9.01 5.49 -34.01
CA ARG A 178 10.40 5.17 -33.65
C ARG A 178 10.98 6.12 -32.59
N ARG A 179 10.57 7.40 -32.59
CA ARG A 179 10.98 8.35 -31.56
C ARG A 179 10.39 7.99 -30.20
N GLU A 180 9.10 7.70 -30.14
CA GLU A 180 8.45 7.30 -28.88
C GLU A 180 8.93 5.93 -28.38
N LEU A 181 9.22 4.98 -29.28
CA LEU A 181 9.78 3.68 -28.91
C LEU A 181 11.17 3.80 -28.26
N ARG A 182 12.06 4.62 -28.82
CA ARG A 182 13.36 4.93 -28.20
C ARG A 182 13.22 5.58 -26.83
N ARG A 183 12.19 6.42 -26.66
CA ARG A 183 11.91 7.06 -25.38
C ARG A 183 11.38 6.04 -24.36
N LEU A 184 10.52 5.13 -24.78
CA LEU A 184 9.95 4.07 -23.94
C LEU A 184 11.04 3.13 -23.41
N LYS A 185 11.97 2.68 -24.26
CA LYS A 185 13.13 1.85 -23.86
C LYS A 185 13.99 2.49 -22.76
N ARG A 186 14.08 3.82 -22.75
CA ARG A 186 14.89 4.56 -21.75
C ARG A 186 14.11 4.92 -20.49
N THR A 187 12.80 4.68 -20.47
CA THR A 187 11.91 5.08 -19.37
C THR A 187 11.62 3.85 -18.50
N PRO A 188 11.88 3.88 -17.19
CA PRO A 188 11.58 2.74 -16.34
C PRO A 188 10.06 2.50 -16.27
N PRO A 189 9.60 1.23 -16.18
CA PRO A 189 8.17 0.89 -16.21
C PRO A 189 7.32 1.53 -15.08
N GLN A 190 7.98 1.95 -14.00
CA GLN A 190 7.37 2.60 -12.83
C GLN A 190 7.24 4.12 -13.00
N ALA A 191 7.76 4.69 -14.09
CA ALA A 191 7.69 6.13 -14.33
C ALA A 191 6.26 6.57 -14.69
N PRO A 192 5.81 7.74 -14.19
CA PRO A 192 4.54 8.31 -14.61
C PRO A 192 4.56 8.59 -16.12
N GLY A 193 3.58 8.04 -16.84
CA GLY A 193 3.47 8.18 -18.31
C GLY A 193 4.06 7.04 -19.14
N TYR A 194 4.68 6.03 -18.52
CA TYR A 194 5.15 4.82 -19.23
C TYR A 194 3.98 4.10 -19.91
N GLY A 195 2.89 3.85 -19.18
CA GLY A 195 1.68 3.22 -19.70
C GLY A 195 1.06 3.98 -20.88
N ALA A 196 0.96 5.31 -20.79
CA ALA A 196 0.41 6.14 -21.87
C ALA A 196 1.25 6.05 -23.16
N SER A 197 2.58 6.00 -23.03
CA SER A 197 3.49 5.86 -24.16
C SER A 197 3.39 4.48 -24.81
N ARG A 198 3.24 3.43 -24.00
CA ARG A 198 3.02 2.06 -24.49
C ARG A 198 1.69 1.94 -25.23
N THR A 199 0.59 2.41 -24.65
CA THR A 199 -0.74 2.37 -25.28
C THR A 199 -0.77 3.15 -26.60
N TYR A 200 -0.09 4.30 -26.68
CA TYR A 200 0.04 5.04 -27.93
C TYR A 200 0.73 4.21 -29.02
N LEU A 201 1.82 3.51 -28.69
CA LEU A 201 2.52 2.64 -29.63
C LEU A 201 1.68 1.42 -30.02
N GLU A 202 0.90 0.86 -29.10
CA GLU A 202 -0.05 -0.23 -29.39
C GLU A 202 -1.11 0.22 -30.40
N TRP A 203 -1.71 1.41 -30.22
CA TRP A 203 -2.66 1.98 -31.18
C TRP A 203 -2.02 2.22 -32.55
N MET A 204 -0.77 2.67 -32.58
CA MET A 204 -0.02 2.84 -33.84
C MET A 204 0.21 1.51 -34.55
N ALA A 205 0.36 0.41 -33.83
CA ALA A 205 0.49 -0.94 -34.41
C ALA A 205 -0.85 -1.50 -34.90
N GLU A 206 -1.97 -1.19 -34.22
CA GLU A 206 -3.30 -1.68 -34.58
C GLU A 206 -3.93 -0.94 -35.78
N LEU A 207 -3.48 0.29 -36.05
CA LEU A 207 -3.99 1.09 -37.15
C LEU A 207 -3.72 0.42 -38.51
N PRO A 208 -4.74 0.28 -39.38
CA PRO A 208 -4.57 -0.36 -40.68
C PRO A 208 -3.93 0.61 -41.69
N TRP A 209 -2.61 0.70 -41.65
CA TRP A 209 -1.82 1.51 -42.57
C TRP A 209 -1.92 1.02 -44.01
N GLY A 210 -2.08 1.96 -44.96
CA GLY A 210 -2.11 1.65 -46.39
C GLY A 210 -3.44 1.13 -46.95
N LEU A 211 -4.54 1.09 -46.16
CA LEU A 211 -5.88 0.78 -46.68
C LEU A 211 -6.59 2.05 -47.17
N THR A 212 -6.76 2.17 -48.48
CA THR A 212 -7.56 3.24 -49.10
C THR A 212 -9.07 2.98 -48.93
N SER A 213 -9.87 4.04 -49.06
CA SER A 213 -11.31 4.05 -48.72
C SER A 213 -12.17 3.07 -49.54
N GLN A 214 -11.80 2.78 -50.79
CA GLN A 214 -12.51 1.81 -51.64
C GLN A 214 -12.28 0.36 -51.19
N GLU A 215 -11.02 0.02 -50.85
CA GLU A 215 -10.64 -1.32 -50.37
C GLU A 215 -11.25 -1.66 -49.00
N ARG A 216 -11.39 -0.64 -48.14
CA ARG A 216 -12.04 -0.74 -46.83
C ARG A 216 -13.56 -0.99 -46.94
N ARG A 217 -14.23 -0.39 -47.93
CA ARG A 217 -15.65 -0.64 -48.23
C ARG A 217 -15.87 -2.06 -48.76
N ALA A 218 -15.03 -2.51 -49.69
CA ALA A 218 -15.13 -3.85 -50.27
C ALA A 218 -14.94 -4.97 -49.21
N ARG A 219 -13.94 -4.85 -48.32
CA ARG A 219 -13.74 -5.82 -47.23
C ARG A 219 -14.88 -5.84 -46.22
N ARG A 220 -15.47 -4.69 -45.88
CA ARG A 220 -16.63 -4.62 -44.97
C ARG A 220 -17.86 -5.27 -45.57
N LEU A 221 -18.12 -5.07 -46.86
CA LEU A 221 -19.22 -5.72 -47.58
C LEU A 221 -19.01 -7.24 -47.68
N ALA A 222 -17.78 -7.69 -47.95
CA ALA A 222 -17.42 -9.10 -47.98
C ALA A 222 -17.56 -9.77 -46.59
N ALA A 223 -17.12 -9.11 -45.52
CA ALA A 223 -17.30 -9.60 -44.14
C ALA A 223 -18.77 -9.63 -43.68
N ALA A 224 -19.60 -8.71 -44.18
CA ALA A 224 -21.04 -8.72 -43.93
C ALA A 224 -21.74 -9.89 -44.67
N GLN A 225 -21.35 -10.17 -45.92
CA GLN A 225 -21.90 -11.29 -46.70
C GLN A 225 -21.52 -12.66 -46.15
N SER A 226 -20.32 -12.82 -45.58
CA SER A 226 -19.92 -14.07 -44.92
C SER A 226 -20.68 -14.35 -43.62
N ASN A 227 -21.20 -13.31 -42.95
CA ASN A 227 -21.96 -13.47 -41.70
C ASN A 227 -23.46 -13.74 -41.95
N ASP A 228 -23.98 -13.35 -43.13
CA ASP A 228 -25.38 -13.55 -43.53
C ASP A 228 -25.62 -14.94 -44.16
N GLY A 229 -24.58 -15.58 -44.71
CA GLY A 229 -24.64 -16.95 -45.25
C GLY A 229 -24.78 -18.07 -44.20
N GLY A 230 -24.66 -17.74 -42.91
CA GLY A 230 -24.73 -18.71 -41.80
C GLY A 230 -26.11 -18.94 -41.19
N LYS A 231 -27.16 -18.25 -41.66
CA LYS A 231 -28.52 -18.31 -41.08
C LYS A 231 -29.54 -19.16 -41.87
N GLY A 232 -29.08 -20.01 -42.79
CA GLY A 232 -29.94 -20.74 -43.74
C GLY A 232 -29.88 -22.28 -43.69
N ALA A 233 -29.47 -22.91 -42.59
CA ALA A 233 -29.52 -24.37 -42.48
C ALA A 233 -30.02 -24.82 -41.09
N ALA A 234 -31.34 -24.79 -40.91
CA ALA A 234 -32.00 -25.60 -39.89
C ALA A 234 -32.04 -27.06 -40.39
N PRO A 235 -31.73 -28.07 -39.56
CA PRO A 235 -31.90 -29.46 -39.92
C PRO A 235 -33.33 -29.88 -39.58
N ASP A 236 -34.07 -30.37 -40.56
CA ASP A 236 -35.29 -31.12 -40.28
C ASP A 236 -35.29 -32.42 -41.07
N GLY A 237 -35.51 -33.51 -40.32
CA GLY A 237 -35.24 -34.87 -40.71
C GLY A 237 -36.30 -35.54 -41.57
N GLY A 238 -36.02 -36.78 -41.96
CA GLY A 238 -37.04 -37.71 -42.42
C GLY A 238 -36.59 -38.72 -43.46
N SER A 239 -36.37 -39.95 -42.99
CA SER A 239 -36.85 -41.20 -43.61
C SER A 239 -36.02 -41.91 -44.71
N GLY A 240 -35.88 -43.24 -44.53
CA GLY A 240 -35.52 -44.23 -45.55
C GLY A 240 -34.17 -44.91 -45.31
N ALA A 241 -34.04 -45.95 -44.47
CA ALA A 241 -34.38 -47.37 -44.72
C ALA A 241 -33.53 -48.05 -45.82
N GLY A 242 -32.87 -49.16 -45.46
CA GLY A 242 -32.26 -50.15 -46.36
C GLY A 242 -30.75 -50.33 -46.15
N ALA A 243 -30.28 -51.20 -45.25
CA ALA A 243 -30.18 -52.67 -45.35
C ALA A 243 -28.94 -53.19 -46.12
N GLY A 244 -28.20 -54.10 -45.47
CA GLY A 244 -27.27 -55.07 -46.09
C GLY A 244 -25.79 -54.77 -45.83
N ALA A 245 -25.17 -55.40 -44.83
CA ALA A 245 -24.35 -56.63 -44.99
C ALA A 245 -22.88 -56.29 -45.34
N ALA A 246 -21.82 -56.87 -44.78
CA ALA A 246 -21.61 -58.02 -43.91
C ALA A 246 -20.17 -57.97 -43.34
N GLY A 247 -19.95 -58.67 -42.22
CA GLY A 247 -18.68 -59.31 -41.81
C GLY A 247 -17.53 -58.37 -41.40
N GLY A 248 -16.86 -58.53 -40.26
CA GLY A 248 -16.77 -59.64 -39.34
C GLY A 248 -15.32 -59.73 -38.85
N VAL A 249 -15.14 -59.95 -37.55
CA VAL A 249 -13.94 -60.51 -36.86
C VAL A 249 -12.68 -59.63 -36.94
N GLY A 250 -12.01 -59.22 -35.87
CA GLY A 250 -11.83 -59.75 -34.53
C GLY A 250 -10.35 -59.55 -34.19
N GLY A 251 -10.04 -59.08 -32.98
CA GLY A 251 -8.67 -58.83 -32.51
C GLY A 251 -8.56 -57.54 -31.70
#